data_AF-A0A1J1C5X1-F1
#
_entry.id   AF-A0A1J1C5X1-F1
#
_cell.length_a   1.000
_cell.length_b   1.000
_cell.length_c   1.000
_cell.angle_alpha   90.00
_cell.angle_beta   90.00
_cell.angle_gamma   90.00
#
_symmetry.space_group_name_H-M   'P 1'
#
loop_
_entity.id
_entity.type
_entity.pdbx_description
1 polymer ?
#
loop_
_entity_poly.entity_id
_entity_poly.type
_entity_poly.pdbx_seq_one_letter_code
_entity_poly.pdbx_strand_id
1 'polypeptide(L)'
;MADSVRGKVNKGNEYYKQGKYEQALAQYQDALLDDPLNETALFNKGNALYKLKKYKEAIEAYQKVVGSENLNLSARAFYNIGNCYFQENKLKESIEAYKKALELNPDDYQAKYNLELARARLKEMADKQQQQNKDQNKPPEPSEFAKKLKKQAEKLVDQRRYKDAYDLMMQGLQKDKTVAAFQSFIKRIKDVVDILGGQEL
;
A
#
# COMPACT_ATOMS: atom_id res chain seq x y z
N MET A 1 -15.33 -44.37 -8.68
CA MET A 1 -15.57 -42.92 -8.85
C MET A 1 -14.65 -42.06 -7.98
N ALA A 2 -14.34 -42.42 -6.72
CA ALA A 2 -13.31 -41.72 -5.92
C ALA A 2 -11.86 -41.88 -6.45
N ASP A 3 -11.58 -42.96 -7.19
CA ASP A 3 -10.25 -43.22 -7.76
C ASP A 3 -9.87 -42.28 -8.91
N SER A 4 -10.85 -41.65 -9.59
CA SER A 4 -10.60 -40.70 -10.69
C SER A 4 -10.01 -39.39 -10.18
N VAL A 5 -10.66 -38.75 -9.20
CA VAL A 5 -10.21 -37.46 -8.62
C VAL A 5 -8.83 -37.60 -7.98
N ARG A 6 -8.64 -38.63 -7.14
CA ARG A 6 -7.37 -38.88 -6.47
C ARG A 6 -6.24 -39.16 -7.47
N GLY A 7 -6.52 -39.95 -8.51
CA GLY A 7 -5.56 -40.23 -9.59
C GLY A 7 -5.14 -38.96 -10.34
N LYS A 8 -6.11 -38.12 -10.72
CA LYS A 8 -5.88 -36.82 -11.38
C LYS A 8 -5.05 -35.88 -10.49
N VAL A 9 -5.38 -35.77 -9.21
CA VAL A 9 -4.61 -34.97 -8.23
C VAL A 9 -3.17 -35.48 -8.10
N ASN A 10 -2.97 -36.79 -7.99
CA ASN A 10 -1.64 -37.38 -7.89
C ASN A 10 -0.78 -37.10 -9.13
N LYS A 11 -1.35 -37.27 -10.32
CA LYS A 11 -0.68 -36.93 -11.58
C LYS A 11 -0.36 -35.43 -11.68
N GLY A 12 -1.27 -34.57 -11.21
CA GLY A 12 -1.01 -33.15 -11.08
C GLY A 12 0.17 -32.85 -10.14
N ASN A 13 0.24 -33.53 -8.99
CA ASN A 13 1.34 -33.40 -8.04
C ASN A 13 2.69 -33.83 -8.64
N GLU A 14 2.70 -34.88 -9.46
CA GLU A 14 3.90 -35.33 -10.17
C GLU A 14 4.41 -34.27 -11.15
N TYR A 15 3.51 -33.70 -11.97
CA TYR A 15 3.88 -32.58 -12.85
C TYR A 15 4.37 -31.37 -12.06
N TYR A 16 3.70 -31.03 -10.95
CA TYR A 16 4.10 -29.91 -10.11
C TYR A 16 5.52 -30.08 -9.56
N LYS A 17 5.87 -31.28 -9.08
CA LYS A 17 7.22 -31.63 -8.61
C LYS A 17 8.27 -31.50 -9.71
N GLN A 18 7.90 -31.78 -10.96
CA GLN A 18 8.76 -31.60 -12.14
C GLN A 18 8.87 -30.14 -12.61
N GLY A 19 8.20 -29.18 -11.95
CA GLY A 19 8.14 -27.78 -12.39
C GLY A 19 7.21 -27.53 -13.58
N LYS A 20 6.44 -28.54 -13.99
CA LYS A 20 5.51 -28.52 -15.12
C LYS A 20 4.15 -27.97 -14.68
N TYR A 21 4.10 -26.69 -14.33
CA TYR A 21 2.97 -26.11 -13.61
C TYR A 21 1.69 -25.99 -14.45
N GLU A 22 1.78 -25.76 -15.76
CA GLU A 22 0.62 -25.74 -16.66
C GLU A 22 -0.02 -27.12 -16.77
N GLN A 23 0.81 -28.17 -16.88
CA GLN A 23 0.33 -29.56 -16.91
C GLN A 23 -0.28 -29.97 -15.58
N ALA A 24 0.34 -29.57 -14.46
CA ALA A 24 -0.24 -29.76 -13.13
C ALA A 24 -1.61 -29.09 -13.00
N LEU A 25 -1.71 -27.83 -13.43
CA LEU A 25 -2.94 -27.05 -13.43
C LEU A 25 -4.05 -27.75 -14.23
N ALA A 26 -3.74 -28.27 -15.41
CA ALA A 26 -4.69 -29.00 -16.23
C ALA A 26 -5.24 -30.25 -15.51
N GLN A 27 -4.39 -31.01 -14.82
CA GLN A 27 -4.83 -32.18 -14.05
C GLN A 27 -5.69 -31.79 -12.83
N TYR A 28 -5.35 -30.70 -12.12
CA TYR A 28 -6.19 -30.24 -11.02
C TYR A 28 -7.54 -29.70 -11.52
N GLN A 29 -7.58 -29.02 -12.66
CA GLN A 29 -8.84 -28.59 -13.28
C GLN A 29 -9.70 -29.78 -13.69
N ASP A 30 -9.10 -30.81 -14.30
CA ASP A 30 -9.80 -32.04 -14.65
C ASP A 30 -10.30 -32.80 -13.42
N ALA A 31 -9.58 -32.78 -12.29
CA ALA A 31 -10.06 -33.32 -11.02
C ALA A 31 -11.29 -32.56 -10.49
N LEU A 32 -11.29 -31.23 -10.68
CA LEU A 32 -12.38 -30.34 -10.25
C LEU A 32 -13.61 -30.40 -11.17
N LEU A 33 -13.51 -31.00 -12.36
CA LEU A 33 -14.69 -31.33 -13.17
C LEU A 33 -15.48 -32.49 -12.55
N ASP A 34 -14.78 -33.46 -11.97
CA ASP A 34 -15.39 -34.63 -11.32
C ASP A 34 -15.90 -34.27 -9.89
N ASP A 35 -15.13 -33.46 -9.15
CA ASP A 35 -15.46 -33.00 -7.80
C ASP A 35 -15.09 -31.52 -7.62
N PRO A 36 -16.03 -30.58 -7.88
CA PRO A 36 -15.76 -29.14 -7.86
C PRO A 36 -15.37 -28.56 -6.50
N LEU A 37 -15.68 -29.28 -5.40
CA LEU A 37 -15.41 -28.85 -4.03
C LEU A 37 -14.21 -29.59 -3.42
N ASN A 38 -13.46 -30.36 -4.23
CA ASN A 38 -12.29 -31.07 -3.75
C ASN A 38 -11.22 -30.09 -3.23
N GLU A 39 -11.11 -29.95 -1.91
CA GLU A 39 -10.27 -28.96 -1.26
C GLU A 39 -8.78 -29.13 -1.60
N THR A 40 -8.33 -30.39 -1.74
CA THR A 40 -6.94 -30.69 -2.11
C THR A 40 -6.64 -30.24 -3.54
N ALA A 41 -7.54 -30.54 -4.48
CA ALA A 41 -7.39 -30.11 -5.87
C ALA A 41 -7.46 -28.57 -5.99
N LEU A 42 -8.37 -27.90 -5.27
CA LEU A 42 -8.46 -26.44 -5.21
C LEU A 42 -7.18 -25.80 -4.66
N PHE A 43 -6.67 -26.32 -3.54
CA PHE A 43 -5.44 -25.83 -2.93
C PHE A 43 -4.24 -26.01 -3.87
N ASN A 44 -4.11 -27.18 -4.50
CA ASN A 44 -3.01 -27.46 -5.42
C ASN A 44 -3.12 -26.69 -6.74
N LYS A 45 -4.35 -26.44 -7.23
CA LYS A 45 -4.61 -25.49 -8.32
C LYS A 45 -4.10 -24.10 -7.96
N GLY A 46 -4.39 -23.61 -6.76
CA GLY A 46 -3.85 -22.35 -6.25
C GLY A 46 -2.32 -22.33 -6.25
N ASN A 47 -1.67 -23.40 -5.79
CA ASN A 47 -0.20 -23.51 -5.79
C ASN A 47 0.39 -23.44 -7.21
N ALA A 48 -0.21 -24.17 -8.16
CA ALA A 48 0.22 -24.12 -9.56
C ALA A 48 0.05 -22.71 -10.16
N LEU A 49 -1.10 -22.06 -9.93
CA LEU A 49 -1.36 -20.70 -10.39
C LEU A 49 -0.39 -19.68 -9.79
N TYR A 50 -0.05 -19.81 -8.51
CA TYR A 50 0.97 -18.98 -7.86
C TYR A 50 2.34 -19.12 -8.54
N LYS A 51 2.77 -20.35 -8.84
CA LYS A 51 4.04 -20.60 -9.56
C LYS A 51 4.03 -20.02 -10.97
N LEU A 52 2.86 -19.99 -11.61
CA LEU A 52 2.62 -19.35 -12.90
C LEU A 52 2.45 -17.82 -12.80
N LYS A 53 2.61 -17.23 -11.62
CA LYS A 53 2.39 -15.79 -11.33
C LYS A 53 0.98 -15.29 -11.64
N LYS A 54 0.00 -16.20 -11.73
CA LYS A 54 -1.43 -15.93 -11.90
C LYS A 54 -2.08 -15.72 -10.55
N TYR A 55 -1.68 -14.63 -9.88
CA TYR A 55 -1.97 -14.43 -8.45
C TYR A 55 -3.45 -14.24 -8.16
N LYS A 56 -4.21 -13.58 -9.05
CA LYS A 56 -5.65 -13.37 -8.86
C LYS A 56 -6.41 -14.69 -8.92
N GLU A 57 -6.16 -15.51 -9.94
CA GLU A 57 -6.78 -16.82 -10.06
C GLU A 57 -6.33 -17.78 -8.95
N ALA A 58 -5.09 -17.64 -8.48
CA ALA A 58 -4.60 -18.38 -7.31
C ALA A 58 -5.41 -18.03 -6.05
N ILE A 59 -5.64 -16.73 -5.80
CA ILE A 59 -6.45 -16.24 -4.68
C ILE A 59 -7.86 -16.82 -4.77
N GLU A 60 -8.51 -16.79 -5.94
CA GLU A 60 -9.84 -17.39 -6.13
C GLU A 60 -9.88 -18.88 -5.78
N ALA A 61 -8.84 -19.63 -6.19
CA ALA A 61 -8.74 -21.06 -5.87
C ALA A 61 -8.57 -21.28 -4.36
N TYR A 62 -7.71 -20.51 -3.68
CA TYR A 62 -7.53 -20.60 -2.23
C TYR A 62 -8.74 -20.12 -1.44
N GLN A 63 -9.48 -19.11 -1.93
CA GLN A 63 -10.69 -18.61 -1.28
C GLN A 63 -11.80 -19.67 -1.20
N LYS A 64 -11.83 -20.62 -2.14
CA LYS A 64 -12.74 -21.77 -2.06
C LYS A 64 -12.31 -22.80 -1.01
N VAL A 65 -11.09 -22.70 -0.48
CA VAL A 65 -10.52 -23.61 0.53
C VAL A 65 -10.64 -23.04 1.94
N VAL A 66 -10.60 -21.71 2.13
CA VAL A 66 -10.58 -21.11 3.47
C VAL A 66 -11.87 -21.33 4.29
N GLY A 67 -12.95 -21.83 3.67
CA GLY A 67 -14.18 -22.26 4.34
C GLY A 67 -14.19 -23.75 4.72
N SER A 68 -13.07 -24.46 4.55
CA SER A 68 -12.92 -25.87 4.88
C SER A 68 -13.01 -26.13 6.39
N GLU A 69 -13.60 -27.27 6.76
CA GLU A 69 -13.55 -27.80 8.14
C GLU A 69 -12.11 -28.15 8.56
N ASN A 70 -11.21 -28.38 7.60
CA ASN A 70 -9.80 -28.61 7.85
C ASN A 70 -9.09 -27.28 8.14
N LEU A 71 -9.07 -26.89 9.42
CA LEU A 71 -8.44 -25.65 9.88
C LEU A 71 -6.96 -25.52 9.46
N ASN A 72 -6.21 -26.62 9.39
CA ASN A 72 -4.82 -26.61 8.93
C ASN A 72 -4.72 -26.25 7.44
N LEU A 73 -5.63 -26.77 6.62
CA LEU A 73 -5.68 -26.45 5.20
C LEU A 73 -6.15 -25.00 4.99
N SER A 74 -7.15 -24.55 5.75
CA SER A 74 -7.62 -23.17 5.76
C SER A 74 -6.51 -22.18 6.16
N ALA A 75 -5.72 -22.49 7.19
CA ALA A 75 -4.56 -21.69 7.60
C ALA A 75 -3.54 -21.54 6.47
N ARG A 76 -3.18 -22.66 5.81
CA ARG A 76 -2.24 -22.66 4.67
C ARG A 76 -2.80 -21.90 3.46
N ALA A 77 -4.11 -21.98 3.22
CA ALA A 77 -4.76 -21.23 2.16
C ALA A 77 -4.71 -19.71 2.42
N PHE A 78 -5.00 -19.27 3.64
CA PHE A 78 -4.81 -17.86 4.03
C PHE A 78 -3.36 -17.40 3.89
N TYR A 79 -2.39 -18.22 4.31
CA TYR A 79 -0.97 -17.91 4.14
C TYR A 79 -0.61 -17.70 2.65
N ASN A 80 -1.08 -18.59 1.77
CA ASN A 80 -0.81 -18.46 0.33
C ASN A 80 -1.57 -17.30 -0.33
N ILE A 81 -2.77 -16.94 0.14
CA ILE A 81 -3.46 -15.70 -0.25
C ILE A 81 -2.60 -14.49 0.13
N GLY A 82 -2.04 -14.49 1.34
CA GLY A 82 -1.10 -13.46 1.79
C GLY A 82 0.12 -13.33 0.88
N ASN A 83 0.69 -14.46 0.45
CA ASN A 83 1.80 -14.49 -0.50
C ASN A 83 1.39 -13.90 -1.87
N CYS A 84 0.19 -14.23 -2.37
CA CYS A 84 -0.31 -13.69 -3.64
C CYS A 84 -0.43 -12.15 -3.57
N TYR A 85 -1.08 -11.63 -2.53
CA TYR A 85 -1.21 -10.18 -2.33
C TYR A 85 0.15 -9.49 -2.14
N PHE A 86 1.08 -10.14 -1.45
CA PHE A 86 2.44 -9.61 -1.30
C PHE A 86 3.14 -9.45 -2.66
N GLN A 87 3.02 -10.44 -3.56
CA GLN A 87 3.58 -10.36 -4.90
C GLN A 87 2.90 -9.29 -5.77
N GLU A 88 1.62 -9.03 -5.56
CA GLU A 88 0.90 -7.91 -6.20
C GLU A 88 1.18 -6.54 -5.54
N ASN A 89 2.07 -6.47 -4.55
CA ASN A 89 2.35 -5.26 -3.74
C ASN A 89 1.11 -4.69 -3.02
N LYS A 90 0.06 -5.50 -2.82
CA LYS A 90 -1.13 -5.21 -2.03
C LYS A 90 -0.87 -5.54 -0.57
N LEU A 91 0.00 -4.74 0.05
CA LEU A 91 0.61 -5.07 1.35
C LEU A 91 -0.42 -5.11 2.49
N LYS A 92 -1.47 -4.28 2.45
CA LYS A 92 -2.52 -4.28 3.49
C LYS A 92 -3.31 -5.58 3.47
N GLU A 93 -3.73 -6.02 2.29
CA GLU A 93 -4.46 -7.27 2.07
C GLU A 93 -3.61 -8.49 2.40
N SER A 94 -2.31 -8.42 2.08
CA SER A 94 -1.33 -9.44 2.47
C SER A 94 -1.22 -9.59 3.99
N ILE A 95 -1.11 -8.47 4.72
CA ILE A 95 -1.08 -8.43 6.19
C ILE A 95 -2.33 -9.09 6.79
N GLU A 96 -3.52 -8.73 6.31
CA GLU A 96 -4.77 -9.30 6.82
C GLU A 96 -4.87 -10.81 6.55
N ALA A 97 -4.41 -11.28 5.40
CA ALA A 97 -4.38 -12.71 5.10
C ALA A 97 -3.40 -13.48 5.99
N TYR A 98 -2.20 -12.96 6.23
CA TYR A 98 -1.25 -13.59 7.15
C TYR A 98 -1.75 -13.62 8.59
N LYS A 99 -2.43 -12.56 9.06
CA LYS A 99 -3.08 -12.57 10.38
C LYS A 99 -4.11 -13.68 10.50
N LYS A 100 -5.00 -13.84 9.52
CA LYS A 100 -5.98 -14.94 9.50
C LYS A 100 -5.32 -16.31 9.48
N ALA A 101 -4.20 -16.47 8.77
CA ALA A 101 -3.42 -17.71 8.82
C ALA A 101 -2.91 -17.99 10.25
N LEU A 102 -2.41 -16.96 10.94
CA LEU A 102 -1.89 -17.06 12.31
C LEU A 102 -2.98 -17.20 13.38
N GLU A 103 -4.20 -16.72 13.13
CA GLU A 103 -5.36 -16.99 13.97
C GLU A 103 -5.69 -18.49 14.00
N LEU A 104 -5.55 -19.17 12.85
CA LEU A 104 -5.81 -20.60 12.71
C LEU A 104 -4.60 -21.47 13.08
N ASN A 105 -3.39 -20.99 12.84
CA ASN A 105 -2.14 -21.66 13.21
C ASN A 105 -1.13 -20.65 13.79
N PRO A 106 -1.18 -20.39 15.11
CA PRO A 106 -0.31 -19.41 15.76
C PRO A 106 1.18 -19.73 15.69
N ASP A 107 1.57 -20.97 15.38
CA ASP A 107 2.98 -21.41 15.36
C ASP A 107 3.60 -21.39 13.97
N ASP A 108 2.89 -20.93 12.94
CA ASP A 108 3.43 -20.78 11.59
C ASP A 108 4.50 -19.68 11.53
N TYR A 109 5.77 -20.08 11.62
CA TYR A 109 6.91 -19.17 11.57
C TYR A 109 7.03 -18.45 10.23
N GLN A 110 6.60 -19.08 9.12
CA GLN A 110 6.67 -18.48 7.78
C GLN A 110 5.64 -17.36 7.66
N ALA A 111 4.43 -17.57 8.18
CA ALA A 111 3.39 -16.55 8.24
C ALA A 111 3.80 -15.37 9.14
N LYS A 112 4.40 -15.61 10.31
CA LYS A 112 4.96 -14.55 11.18
C LYS A 112 6.01 -13.72 10.45
N TYR A 113 6.98 -14.38 9.82
CA TYR A 113 8.05 -13.72 9.09
C TYR A 113 7.51 -12.86 7.94
N ASN A 114 6.61 -13.42 7.12
CA ASN A 114 6.04 -12.70 5.98
C ASN A 114 5.11 -11.55 6.40
N LEU A 115 4.41 -11.68 7.52
CA LEU A 115 3.62 -10.60 8.13
C LEU A 115 4.52 -9.40 8.49
N GLU A 116 5.62 -9.65 9.17
CA GLU A 116 6.57 -8.60 9.56
C GLU A 116 7.25 -7.97 8.33
N LEU A 117 7.61 -8.78 7.33
CA LEU A 117 8.14 -8.28 6.07
C LEU A 117 7.13 -7.36 5.35
N ALA A 118 5.85 -7.75 5.31
CA ALA A 118 4.79 -6.93 4.71
C ALA A 118 4.57 -5.62 5.46
N ARG A 119 4.60 -5.63 6.80
CA ARG A 119 4.52 -4.44 7.64
C ARG A 119 5.70 -3.50 7.42
N ALA A 120 6.92 -4.04 7.37
CA ALA A 120 8.13 -3.28 7.13
C ALA A 120 8.09 -2.57 5.77
N ARG A 121 7.72 -3.28 4.69
CA ARG A 121 7.55 -2.68 3.36
C ARG A 121 6.48 -1.59 3.35
N LEU A 122 5.34 -1.83 4.01
CA LEU A 122 4.25 -0.85 4.04
C LEU A 122 4.69 0.44 4.75
N LYS A 123 5.41 0.31 5.87
CA LYS A 123 5.99 1.44 6.58
C LYS A 123 7.02 2.17 5.73
N GLU A 124 7.94 1.45 5.10
CA GLU A 124 8.96 2.04 4.22
C GLU A 124 8.33 2.85 3.06
N MET A 125 7.26 2.33 2.45
CA MET A 125 6.53 3.06 1.40
C MET A 125 5.86 4.33 1.94
N ALA A 126 5.27 4.28 3.14
CA ALA A 126 4.67 5.45 3.78
C ALA A 126 5.74 6.50 4.15
N ASP A 127 6.87 6.07 4.71
CA ASP A 127 7.98 6.94 5.08
C ASP A 127 8.59 7.61 3.84
N LYS A 128 8.79 6.86 2.75
CA LYS A 128 9.24 7.41 1.45
C LYS A 128 8.26 8.45 0.91
N GLN A 129 6.96 8.18 1.00
CA GLN A 129 5.95 9.13 0.52
C GLN A 129 5.92 10.40 1.39
N GLN A 130 6.04 10.27 2.72
CA GLN A 130 6.14 11.42 3.61
C GLN A 130 7.40 12.24 3.34
N GLN A 131 8.53 11.59 3.12
CA GLN A 131 9.79 12.26 2.79
C GLN A 131 9.68 12.99 1.45
N GLN A 132 9.16 12.34 0.41
CA GLN A 132 8.89 12.98 -0.88
C GLN A 132 7.95 14.19 -0.74
N ASN A 133 6.90 14.07 0.07
CA ASN A 133 6.00 15.20 0.32
C ASN A 133 6.70 16.34 1.08
N LYS A 134 7.60 16.03 2.02
CA LYS A 134 8.42 17.03 2.70
C LYS A 134 9.40 17.71 1.76
N ASP A 135 10.03 16.96 0.86
CA ASP A 135 10.98 17.48 -0.12
C ASP A 135 10.26 18.34 -1.18
N GLN A 136 9.09 17.92 -1.66
CA GLN A 136 8.24 18.70 -2.57
C GLN A 136 7.69 19.98 -1.92
N ASN A 137 7.36 19.95 -0.63
CA ASN A 137 6.82 21.10 0.10
C ASN A 137 7.87 21.85 0.92
N LYS A 138 9.17 21.52 0.75
CA LYS A 138 10.24 22.24 1.41
C LYS A 138 10.21 23.68 0.88
N PRO A 139 10.12 24.70 1.76
CA PRO A 139 10.14 26.07 1.29
C PRO A 139 11.41 26.29 0.47
N PRO A 140 11.30 26.93 -0.70
CA PRO A 140 12.46 27.22 -1.53
C PRO A 140 13.48 28.04 -0.72
N GLU A 141 14.77 27.91 -1.06
CA GLU A 141 15.77 28.81 -0.47
C GLU A 141 15.46 30.24 -0.93
N PRO A 142 15.31 31.21 -0.01
CA PRO A 142 14.93 32.57 -0.38
C PRO A 142 16.06 33.24 -1.16
N SER A 143 15.73 33.79 -2.32
CA SER A 143 16.66 34.63 -3.08
C SER A 143 17.02 35.90 -2.30
N GLU A 144 18.07 36.60 -2.73
CA GLU A 144 18.40 37.93 -2.20
C GLU A 144 17.26 38.95 -2.38
N PHE A 145 16.47 38.82 -3.46
CA PHE A 145 15.26 39.62 -3.66
C PHE A 145 14.22 39.31 -2.58
N ALA A 146 13.93 38.02 -2.35
CA ALA A 146 12.97 37.59 -1.36
C ALA A 146 13.37 38.03 0.06
N LYS A 147 14.66 37.92 0.42
CA LYS A 147 15.19 38.39 1.71
C LYS A 147 15.03 39.90 1.89
N LYS A 148 15.35 40.69 0.85
CA LYS A 148 15.17 42.16 0.88
C LYS A 148 13.70 42.54 1.03
N LEU A 149 12.81 41.86 0.28
CA LEU A 149 11.38 42.08 0.34
C LEU A 149 10.82 41.77 1.73
N LYS A 150 11.24 40.65 2.33
CA LYS A 150 10.87 40.27 3.70
C LYS A 150 11.21 41.36 4.71
N LYS A 151 12.42 41.93 4.62
CA LYS A 151 12.88 43.03 5.49
C LYS A 151 12.05 44.31 5.31
N GLN A 152 11.61 44.60 4.09
CA GLN A 152 10.71 45.74 3.84
C GLN A 152 9.32 45.50 4.43
N ALA A 153 8.77 44.29 4.27
CA ALA A 153 7.49 43.93 4.85
C ALA A 153 7.51 43.95 6.38
N GLU A 154 8.61 43.58 7.03
CA GLU A 154 8.79 43.72 8.49
C GLU A 154 8.73 45.18 8.94
N LYS A 155 9.39 46.10 8.24
CA LYS A 155 9.29 47.54 8.55
C LYS A 155 7.86 48.06 8.43
N LEU A 156 7.07 47.56 7.49
CA LEU A 156 5.66 47.90 7.35
C LEU A 156 4.84 47.34 8.52
N VAL A 157 5.13 46.11 8.97
CA VAL A 157 4.53 45.52 10.18
C VAL A 157 4.85 46.35 11.42
N ASP A 158 6.10 46.83 11.58
CA ASP A 158 6.49 47.70 12.70
C ASP A 158 5.71 49.03 12.69
N GLN A 159 5.36 49.51 11.49
CA GLN A 159 4.51 50.68 11.28
C GLN A 159 3.00 50.37 11.41
N ARG A 160 2.63 49.15 11.80
CA ARG A 160 1.24 48.62 11.84
C ARG A 160 0.52 48.62 10.49
N ARG A 161 1.25 48.72 9.39
CA ARG A 161 0.73 48.70 8.00
C ARG A 161 0.65 47.25 7.50
N TYR A 162 -0.19 46.45 8.15
CA TYR A 162 -0.28 45.00 7.89
C TYR A 162 -0.78 44.67 6.49
N LYS A 163 -1.78 45.41 5.98
CA LYS A 163 -2.31 45.23 4.63
C LYS A 163 -1.23 45.47 3.57
N ASP A 164 -0.51 46.59 3.68
CA ASP A 164 0.59 46.91 2.78
C ASP A 164 1.72 45.86 2.84
N ALA A 165 2.03 45.34 4.05
CA ALA A 165 3.01 44.29 4.22
C ALA A 165 2.58 42.98 3.55
N TYR A 166 1.30 42.60 3.67
CA TYR A 166 0.74 41.42 3.01
C TYR A 166 0.75 41.57 1.49
N ASP A 167 0.25 42.70 0.97
CA ASP A 167 0.17 42.98 -0.46
C ASP A 167 1.57 43.01 -1.10
N LEU A 168 2.56 43.61 -0.41
CA LEU A 168 3.96 43.62 -0.84
C LEU A 168 4.51 42.20 -1.00
N MET A 169 4.27 41.34 0.00
CA MET A 169 4.73 39.94 -0.05
C MET A 169 4.01 39.15 -1.14
N MET A 170 2.71 39.38 -1.35
CA MET A 170 1.93 38.71 -2.41
C MET A 170 2.38 39.14 -3.81
N GLN A 171 2.68 40.41 -4.03
CA GLN A 171 3.29 40.89 -5.28
C GLN A 171 4.69 40.31 -5.47
N GLY A 172 5.47 40.19 -4.39
CA GLY A 172 6.75 39.50 -4.39
C GLY A 172 6.63 38.06 -4.87
N LEU A 173 5.64 37.33 -4.36
CA LEU A 173 5.39 35.93 -4.70
C LEU A 173 5.08 35.72 -6.18
N GLN A 174 4.44 36.70 -6.84
CA GLN A 174 4.22 36.67 -8.29
C GLN A 174 5.52 36.83 -9.09
N LYS A 175 6.46 37.62 -8.58
CA LYS A 175 7.74 37.93 -9.27
C LYS A 175 8.82 36.89 -9.00
N ASP A 176 8.83 36.35 -7.79
CA ASP A 176 9.83 35.41 -7.32
C ASP A 176 9.18 34.37 -6.42
N LYS A 177 9.10 33.13 -6.93
CA LYS A 177 8.52 32.00 -6.21
C LYS A 177 9.26 31.69 -4.92
N THR A 178 10.52 32.09 -4.76
CA THR A 178 11.30 31.88 -3.53
C THR A 178 10.81 32.73 -2.36
N VAL A 179 9.96 33.74 -2.59
CA VAL A 179 9.23 34.45 -1.53
C VAL A 179 8.35 33.50 -0.72
N ALA A 180 7.97 32.34 -1.30
CA ALA A 180 7.29 31.26 -0.58
C ALA A 180 8.08 30.73 0.63
N ALA A 181 9.40 30.95 0.70
CA ALA A 181 10.22 30.70 1.89
C ALA A 181 9.65 31.35 3.16
N PHE A 182 8.93 32.46 3.00
CA PHE A 182 8.36 33.25 4.09
C PHE A 182 6.85 33.04 4.27
N GLN A 183 6.28 31.93 3.77
CA GLN A 183 4.85 31.65 3.86
C GLN A 183 4.29 31.73 5.29
N SER A 184 5.02 31.28 6.31
CA SER A 184 4.56 31.41 7.71
C SER A 184 4.43 32.86 8.15
N PHE A 185 5.30 33.75 7.69
CA PHE A 185 5.18 35.19 7.96
C PHE A 185 4.02 35.81 7.18
N ILE A 186 3.88 35.47 5.89
CA ILE A 186 2.77 35.92 5.05
C ILE A 186 1.42 35.53 5.69
N LYS A 187 1.31 34.28 6.18
CA LYS A 187 0.13 33.80 6.88
C LYS A 187 -0.18 34.59 8.15
N ARG A 188 0.82 34.83 9.01
CA ARG A 188 0.63 35.63 10.23
C ARG A 188 0.14 37.05 9.93
N ILE A 189 0.70 37.71 8.90
CA ILE A 189 0.21 39.04 8.51
C ILE A 189 -1.23 38.93 8.00
N LYS A 190 -1.53 37.94 7.16
CA LYS A 190 -2.89 37.72 6.65
C LYS A 190 -3.90 37.56 7.78
N ASP A 191 -3.60 36.72 8.77
CA ASP A 191 -4.48 36.49 9.93
C ASP A 191 -4.75 37.81 10.68
N VAL A 192 -3.74 38.69 10.82
CA VAL A 192 -3.90 40.02 11.42
C VAL A 192 -4.77 40.93 10.54
N VAL A 193 -4.56 40.92 9.22
CA VAL A 193 -5.38 41.70 8.27
C VAL A 193 -6.84 41.25 8.30
N ASP A 194 -7.10 39.95 8.34
CA ASP A 194 -8.44 39.37 8.40
C ASP A 194 -9.16 39.76 9.71
N ILE A 195 -8.43 39.80 10.84
CA ILE A 195 -8.97 40.26 12.14
C ILE A 195 -9.31 41.76 12.10
N LEU A 196 -8.38 42.60 11.64
CA LEU A 196 -8.58 44.05 11.61
C LEU A 196 -9.61 44.48 10.55
N GLY A 197 -9.67 43.79 9.42
CA GLY A 197 -10.67 44.01 8.37
C GLY A 197 -12.08 43.53 8.74
N GLY A 198 -12.20 42.66 9.75
CA GLY A 198 -13.47 42.29 10.36
C GLY A 198 -13.96 43.26 11.45
N GLN A 199 -13.21 44.33 11.76
CA GLN A 199 -13.53 45.31 12.81
C GLN A 199 -14.04 46.68 12.29
N GLU A 200 -14.24 46.87 10.98
CA GLU A 200 -14.92 48.04 10.38
C GLU A 200 -15.73 47.53 9.17
N LEU A 201 -17.06 47.62 9.09
CA LEU A 201 -17.99 48.74 9.36
C LEU A 201 -18.92 48.54 10.58
#